data_AF-A0A2W1L8G5-F1
#
_entry.id   AF-A0A2W1L8G5-F1
#
_cell.length_a   1.000
_cell.length_b   1.000
_cell.length_c   1.000
_cell.angle_alpha   90.00
_cell.angle_beta   90.00
_cell.angle_gamma   90.00
#
_symmetry.space_group_name_H-M   'P 1'
#
loop_
_entity.id
_entity.type
_entity.pdbx_description
1 polymer ?
#
loop_
_entity_poly.entity_id
_entity_poly.type
_entity_poly.pdbx_seq_one_letter_code
_entity_poly.pdbx_strand_id
1 'polypeptide(L)'
;MLPANLFAIPTLLTILYHRLPGWKEFAIALAAASAVISYLSLPLMERVEIYTTKDWNAHLSFFSLLIMGSLAKWIVDTLQKLQDRSRINSRP
;
A
#
# COMPACT_ATOMS: atom_id res chain seq x y z
N MET A 1 -12.89 -11.62 8.02
CA MET A 1 -11.66 -10.90 7.63
C MET A 1 -11.14 -10.18 8.86
N LEU A 2 -9.92 -10.47 9.31
CA LEU A 2 -9.37 -9.82 10.50
C LEU A 2 -9.28 -8.29 10.31
N PRO A 3 -9.39 -7.50 11.39
CA PRO A 3 -9.17 -6.04 11.37
C PRO A 3 -7.83 -5.64 10.74
N ALA A 4 -6.80 -6.49 10.85
CA ALA A 4 -5.48 -6.26 10.27
C ALA A 4 -5.53 -6.03 8.74
N ASN A 5 -6.32 -6.79 7.98
CA ASN A 5 -6.43 -6.58 6.53
C ASN A 5 -7.17 -5.29 6.17
N LEU A 6 -8.11 -4.85 7.01
CA LEU A 6 -8.96 -3.68 6.75
C LEU A 6 -8.31 -2.37 7.20
N PHE A 7 -7.41 -2.41 8.19
CA PHE A 7 -6.80 -1.19 8.76
C PHE A 7 -5.28 -1.17 8.67
N ALA A 8 -4.59 -2.28 8.94
CA ALA A 8 -3.12 -2.24 9.02
C ALA A 8 -2.48 -1.96 7.65
N ILE A 9 -2.99 -2.56 6.57
CA ILE A 9 -2.47 -2.34 5.21
C ILE A 9 -2.69 -0.88 4.77
N PRO A 10 -3.93 -0.32 4.82
CA PRO A 10 -4.13 1.09 4.48
C PRO A 10 -3.27 2.04 5.32
N THR A 11 -3.23 1.84 6.64
CA THR A 11 -2.44 2.70 7.54
C THR A 11 -0.95 2.63 7.22
N LEU A 12 -0.39 1.44 6.97
CA LEU A 12 1.01 1.29 6.58
C LEU A 12 1.31 2.02 5.27
N LEU A 13 0.45 1.86 4.26
CA LEU A 13 0.61 2.53 2.97
C LEU A 13 0.52 4.07 3.12
N THR A 14 -0.37 4.58 3.97
CA THR A 14 -0.45 6.01 4.29
C THR A 14 0.83 6.51 4.95
N ILE A 15 1.39 5.77 5.91
CA ILE A 15 2.65 6.13 6.57
C ILE A 15 3.80 6.16 5.56
N LEU A 16 3.90 5.14 4.70
CA LEU A 16 4.92 5.08 3.65
C LEU A 16 4.80 6.27 2.69
N TYR A 17 3.59 6.58 2.25
CA TYR A 17 3.33 7.73 1.37
C TYR A 17 3.76 9.04 2.04
N HIS A 18 3.40 9.25 3.30
CA HIS A 18 3.71 10.48 4.03
C HIS A 18 5.21 10.65 4.28
N ARG A 19 5.94 9.57 4.61
CA ARG A 19 7.38 9.64 4.88
C ARG A 19 8.24 9.66 3.63
N LEU A 20 7.81 9.04 2.53
CA LEU A 20 8.61 8.83 1.33
C LEU A 20 7.95 9.53 0.14
N PRO A 21 8.13 10.86 -0.01
CA PRO A 21 7.52 11.61 -1.09
C PRO A 21 8.08 11.18 -2.46
N GLY A 22 9.35 10.77 -2.52
CA GLY A 22 10.03 10.31 -3.72
C GLY A 22 9.50 8.97 -4.24
N TRP A 23 9.26 8.88 -5.55
CA TRP A 23 8.77 7.65 -6.19
C TRP A 23 9.71 6.46 -6.05
N LYS A 24 11.04 6.68 -6.13
CA LYS A 24 12.04 5.61 -6.01
C LYS A 24 12.04 4.99 -4.61
N GLU A 25 12.14 5.85 -3.59
CA GLU A 25 12.15 5.45 -2.19
C GLU A 25 10.84 4.78 -1.79
N PHE A 26 9.71 5.33 -2.23
CA PHE A 26 8.40 4.74 -2.01
C PHE A 26 8.28 3.36 -2.66
N ALA A 27 8.72 3.19 -3.91
CA ALA A 27 8.63 1.90 -4.60
C ALA A 27 9.45 0.81 -3.91
N ILE A 28 10.65 1.13 -3.42
CA ILE A 28 11.49 0.20 -2.67
C ILE A 28 10.81 -0.19 -1.35
N ALA A 29 10.30 0.79 -0.61
CA ALA A 29 9.63 0.53 0.67
C ALA A 29 8.31 -0.21 0.48
N LEU A 30 7.56 0.08 -0.57
CA LEU A 30 6.33 -0.63 -0.94
C LEU A 30 6.63 -2.08 -1.30
N ALA A 31 7.69 -2.35 -2.07
CA ALA A 31 8.13 -3.70 -2.39
C ALA A 31 8.54 -4.47 -1.13
N ALA A 32 9.32 -3.85 -0.25
CA ALA A 32 9.71 -4.45 1.02
C ALA A 32 8.49 -4.75 1.91
N ALA A 33 7.58 -3.79 2.09
CA ALA A 33 6.35 -3.96 2.87
C ALA A 33 5.44 -5.06 2.28
N SER A 34 5.26 -5.08 0.96
CA SER A 34 4.47 -6.08 0.26
C SER A 34 5.07 -7.47 0.43
N ALA A 35 6.41 -7.60 0.40
CA ALA A 35 7.10 -8.86 0.62
C ALA A 35 6.92 -9.35 2.06
N VAL A 36 7.05 -8.46 3.06
CA VAL A 36 6.82 -8.80 4.47
C VAL A 36 5.38 -9.25 4.70
N ILE A 37 4.39 -8.54 4.16
CA ILE A 37 2.98 -8.91 4.34
C ILE A 37 2.69 -10.25 3.65
N SER A 38 3.21 -10.44 2.44
CA SER A 38 2.83 -11.60 1.62
C SER A 38 3.59 -12.87 1.97
N TYR A 39 4.87 -12.78 2.33
CA TYR A 39 5.71 -13.95 2.57
C TYR A 39 6.08 -14.16 4.04
N LEU A 40 5.83 -13.18 4.91
CA LEU A 40 6.02 -13.31 6.36
C LEU A 40 4.68 -13.38 7.09
N SER A 41 3.80 -12.40 6.88
CA SER A 41 2.54 -12.33 7.65
C SER A 41 1.56 -13.43 7.28
N LEU A 42 1.39 -13.76 5.99
CA LEU A 42 0.51 -14.86 5.56
C LEU A 42 0.88 -16.23 6.15
N PRO A 43 2.12 -16.74 6.05
CA PRO A 43 2.47 -18.02 6.65
C PRO A 43 2.46 -17.98 8.18
N LEU A 44 2.73 -16.82 8.80
CA LEU A 44 2.57 -16.67 10.25
C LEU A 44 1.09 -16.79 10.65
N MET A 45 0.18 -16.18 9.90
CA MET A 45 -1.26 -16.27 10.13
C MET A 45 -1.82 -17.68 9.88
N GLU A 46 -1.25 -18.42 8.92
CA GLU A 46 -1.57 -19.82 8.69
C GLU A 46 -1.18 -20.68 9.90
N ARG A 47 0.01 -20.46 10.48
CA ARG A 47 0.47 -21.19 11.67
C ARG A 47 -0.36 -20.96 12.92
N VAL A 48 -1.07 -19.84 13.01
CA VAL A 48 -1.94 -19.49 14.15
C VAL A 48 -3.41 -19.87 13.85
N GLU A 49 -3.67 -20.62 12.77
CA GLU A 49 -5.01 -21.06 12.31
C GLU A 49 -6.02 -19.92 12.07
N ILE A 50 -5.52 -18.69 11.91
CA ILE A 50 -6.32 -17.49 11.72
C ILE A 50 -6.90 -17.42 10.30
N TYR A 51 -6.16 -17.94 9.32
CA TYR A 51 -6.57 -18.05 7.93
C TYR A 51 -6.51 -19.52 7.52
N THR A 52 -7.66 -20.10 7.20
CA THR A 52 -7.74 -21.41 6.57
C THR A 52 -7.34 -21.29 5.10
N THR A 53 -6.43 -22.15 4.67
CA THR A 53 -5.75 -22.23 3.37
C THR A 53 -6.73 -22.41 2.20
N LYS A 54 -7.53 -21.39 1.89
CA LYS A 54 -8.44 -21.39 0.73
C LYS A 54 -7.75 -20.63 -0.40
N ASP A 55 -6.82 -21.31 -1.08
CA ASP A 55 -6.18 -20.94 -2.37
C ASP A 55 -5.53 -19.55 -2.50
N TRP A 56 -5.43 -18.77 -1.42
CA TRP A 56 -4.92 -17.40 -1.49
C TRP A 56 -3.39 -17.39 -1.59
N ASN A 57 -2.91 -17.14 -2.80
CA ASN A 57 -1.49 -17.22 -3.12
C ASN A 57 -0.71 -15.98 -2.60
N ALA A 58 0.39 -16.21 -1.89
CA ALA A 58 1.30 -15.17 -1.43
C ALA A 58 1.82 -14.29 -2.58
N HIS A 59 2.08 -14.88 -3.76
CA HIS A 59 2.48 -14.12 -4.94
C HIS A 59 1.40 -13.15 -5.41
N LEU A 60 0.12 -13.57 -5.40
CA LEU A 60 -0.99 -12.69 -5.77
C LEU A 60 -1.15 -11.54 -4.77
N SER A 61 -0.90 -11.80 -3.49
CA SER A 61 -0.88 -10.75 -2.46
C SER A 61 0.23 -9.74 -2.71
N PHE A 62 1.42 -10.23 -3.07
CA PHE A 62 2.57 -9.37 -3.31
C PHE A 62 2.33 -8.43 -4.50
N PHE A 63 1.90 -8.98 -5.64
CA PHE A 63 1.64 -8.18 -6.83
C PHE A 63 0.44 -7.25 -6.66
N SER A 64 -0.62 -7.70 -5.99
CA SER A 64 -1.78 -6.83 -5.73
C SER A 64 -1.42 -5.64 -4.85
N LEU A 65 -0.64 -5.83 -3.79
CA LEU A 65 -0.18 -4.74 -2.92
C LEU A 65 0.73 -3.75 -3.66
N LEU A 66 1.65 -4.25 -4.47
CA LEU A 66 2.52 -3.42 -5.31
C LEU A 66 1.70 -2.55 -6.29
N ILE A 67 0.75 -3.16 -7.01
CA ILE A 67 -0.07 -2.47 -8.01
C ILE A 67 -0.98 -1.45 -7.32
N MET A 68 -1.70 -1.86 -6.27
CA MET A 68 -2.64 -0.99 -5.57
C MET A 68 -1.93 0.16 -4.86
N GLY A 69 -0.80 -0.09 -4.20
CA GLY A 69 -0.01 0.95 -3.54
C GLY A 69 0.57 1.96 -4.53
N SER A 70 1.06 1.49 -5.68
CA SER A 70 1.57 2.36 -6.74
C SER A 70 0.46 3.20 -7.37
N LEU A 71 -0.69 2.57 -7.67
CA LEU A 71 -1.85 3.26 -8.22
C LEU A 71 -2.38 4.32 -7.24
N ALA A 72 -2.45 3.99 -5.95
CA ALA A 72 -2.87 4.93 -4.92
C ALA A 72 -1.94 6.15 -4.84
N LYS A 73 -0.61 5.94 -4.81
CA LYS A 73 0.36 7.05 -4.84
C LYS A 73 0.19 7.91 -6.09
N TRP A 74 0.00 7.28 -7.26
CA TRP A 74 -0.21 7.99 -8.51
C TRP A 74 -1.46 8.86 -8.50
N ILE A 75 -2.58 8.34 -8.01
CA ILE A 75 -3.84 9.09 -7.87
C ILE A 75 -3.63 10.28 -6.93
N VAL A 76 -3.06 10.07 -5.75
CA VAL A 76 -2.89 11.12 -4.74
C VAL A 76 -1.94 12.21 -5.25
N ASP A 77 -0.80 11.85 -5.85
CA ASP A 77 0.14 12.82 -6.44
C ASP A 77 -0.52 13.62 -7.58
N THR A 78 -1.40 12.99 -8.36
CA THR A 78 -2.14 13.67 -9.43
C THR A 78 -3.15 14.65 -8.85
N LEU A 79 -3.90 14.24 -7.82
CA LEU A 79 -4.87 15.11 -7.14
C LEU A 79 -4.19 16.32 -6.47
N GLN A 80 -3.04 16.13 -5.82
CA GLN A 80 -2.27 17.23 -5.24
C GLN A 80 -1.82 18.22 -6.30
N LYS A 81 -1.26 17.74 -7.42
CA LYS A 81 -0.88 18.61 -8.55
C LYS A 81 -2.07 19.40 -9.12
N LEU A 82 -3.25 18.81 -9.17
CA LEU A 82 -4.47 19.48 -9.62
C LEU A 82 -4.94 20.55 -8.62
N GLN A 83 -4.87 20.26 -7.32
CA GLN A 83 -5.20 21.22 -6.25
C GLN A 83 -4.22 22.41 -6.21
N ASP A 84 -2.93 22.17 -6.43
CA ASP A 84 -1.94 23.24 -6.49
C ASP A 84 -2.16 24.15 -7.69
N ARG A 85 -2.52 23.58 -8.85
CA ARG A 85 -2.88 24.35 -10.05
C ARG A 85 -4.12 25.22 -9.84
N SER A 86 -5.17 24.67 -9.22
CA SER A 86 -6.41 25.42 -8.96
C SER A 86 -6.20 26.55 -7.94
N ARG A 87 -5.32 26.35 -6.95
CA ARG A 87 -4.93 27.39 -5.99
C ARG A 87 -4.14 28.54 -6.62
N ILE A 88 -3.29 28.26 -7.61
CA ILE A 88 -2.56 29.32 -8.33
C ILE A 88 -3.52 30.17 -9.17
N ASN A 89 -4.46 29.54 -9.86
CA ASN A 89 -5.41 30.23 -10.75
C ASN A 89 -6.50 31.05 -10.02
N SER A 90 -6.59 30.93 -8.69
CA SER A 90 -7.56 31.63 -7.83
C SER A 90 -6.94 32.74 -6.99
N ARG A 91 -5.62 33.01 -7.14
CA ARG A 91 -4.99 34.20 -6.57
C ARG A 91 -5.23 35.40 -7.51
N PRO A 92 -5.80 36.52 -7.01
CA PRO A 92 -6.11 37.70 -7.81
C PRO A 92 -4.86 38.41 -8.34
#